data_AF-A0A814LUQ0-F1
#
_entry.id   AF-A0A814LUQ0-F1
#
_cell.length_a   1.000
_cell.length_b   1.000
_cell.length_c   1.000
_cell.angle_alpha   90.00
_cell.angle_beta   90.00
_cell.angle_gamma   90.00
#
_symmetry.space_group_name_H-M   'P 1'
#
loop_
_entity.id
_entity.type
_entity.pdbx_description
1 polymer ?
#
loop_
_entity_poly.entity_id
_entity_poly.type
_entity_poly.pdbx_seq_one_letter_code
_entity_poly.pdbx_strand_id
1 'polypeptide(L)'
;MNILNLAVEELMSEYPDIFDHINNEQPNLNNELVLNLTENEQNGDRVQLGGNFNHFITRTSSSHNKKFNSTLTTYQIGFSQNLESFSAASEQIKTSFENLTNEFCSQMGLHDKIRIVFYHDSLERPISIPFLKRSQVTVQTLIDSFERVAQSYKDVKLNENNALTAHVIIARLPSGSGRKILNLKKRQTPYTKKKDQLKKAHDNSFQNYCENQACIIPVYNNDNLCAVRAIIIGKAYADNSPIKTELVKPYSKLLDQQLIRVVKDLFLSNQPCGLEEIKRIETYFRDYQITIINCDGKLDKKPIYIGPKNIKHIYLCYTGTHYNVISSMKRFYNRSYYCDFCKIAYNNLEDHFCIKCCTSCNRTKCNESVVQQCLLCKKDCNSEKCLTIHNERFCKEVKNCKNCNFYKNKKHVCKENERWCKNCSKSVDETHRCYIKKIKRR
;
A
#
# COMPACT_ATOMS: atom_id res chain seq x y z
N MET A 1 -15.66 20.29 -15.40
CA MET A 1 -14.23 19.97 -15.13
C MET A 1 -14.16 19.41 -13.72
N ASN A 2 -13.76 18.14 -13.57
CA ASN A 2 -14.02 17.33 -12.38
C ASN A 2 -13.07 17.69 -11.22
N ILE A 3 -13.60 18.15 -10.08
CA ILE A 3 -12.85 18.72 -8.94
C ILE A 3 -12.04 17.65 -8.18
N LEU A 4 -12.36 16.37 -8.38
CA LEU A 4 -11.53 15.24 -7.93
C LEU A 4 -10.22 15.09 -8.73
N ASN A 5 -10.15 15.57 -9.99
CA ASN A 5 -8.90 15.56 -10.74
C ASN A 5 -7.89 16.54 -10.12
N LEU A 6 -8.34 17.71 -9.65
CA LEU A 6 -7.49 18.67 -8.93
C LEU A 6 -7.03 18.12 -7.57
N ALA A 7 -7.88 17.39 -6.84
CA ALA A 7 -7.52 16.76 -5.56
C ALA A 7 -6.50 15.62 -5.70
N VAL A 8 -6.60 14.85 -6.78
CA VAL A 8 -5.66 13.76 -7.11
C VAL A 8 -4.38 14.33 -7.70
N GLU A 9 -4.44 15.34 -8.57
CA GLU A 9 -3.26 16.05 -9.09
C GLU A 9 -2.47 16.74 -7.96
N GLU A 10 -3.14 17.31 -6.95
CA GLU A 10 -2.48 17.89 -5.76
C GLU A 10 -1.89 16.83 -4.82
N LEU A 11 -2.58 15.69 -4.58
CA LEU A 11 -2.03 14.55 -3.82
C LEU A 11 -0.84 13.90 -4.53
N MET A 12 -0.88 13.82 -5.86
CA MET A 12 0.23 13.34 -6.69
C MET A 12 1.36 14.36 -6.77
N SER A 13 1.07 15.66 -6.68
CA SER A 13 2.07 16.74 -6.60
C SER A 13 2.76 16.83 -5.24
N GLU A 14 2.04 16.58 -4.13
CA GLU A 14 2.63 16.56 -2.78
C GLU A 14 3.31 15.22 -2.43
N TYR A 15 2.90 14.11 -3.04
CA TYR A 15 3.42 12.76 -2.81
C TYR A 15 3.62 11.96 -4.12
N PRO A 16 4.49 12.41 -5.03
CA PRO A 16 4.72 11.74 -6.33
C PRO A 16 5.12 10.26 -6.18
N ASP A 17 5.88 9.94 -5.12
CA ASP A 17 6.38 8.59 -4.84
C ASP A 17 5.30 7.54 -4.49
N ILE A 18 4.08 7.97 -4.14
CA ILE A 18 2.95 7.05 -3.85
C ILE A 18 2.27 6.57 -5.15
N PHE A 19 2.39 7.34 -6.24
CA PHE A 19 1.58 7.13 -7.43
C PHE A 19 2.35 6.85 -8.73
N ASP A 20 3.68 7.06 -8.75
CA ASP A 20 4.53 6.82 -9.93
C ASP A 20 4.59 5.38 -10.45
N HIS A 21 4.00 4.41 -9.74
CA HIS A 21 3.97 3.01 -10.16
C HIS A 21 2.66 2.54 -10.80
N ILE A 22 1.67 3.42 -10.99
CA ILE A 22 0.38 3.07 -11.62
C ILE A 22 0.28 3.57 -13.08
N ASN A 23 1.14 4.50 -13.53
CA ASN A 23 0.95 5.25 -14.78
C ASN A 23 1.46 4.61 -16.07
N ASN A 24 1.72 3.29 -16.11
CA ASN A 24 2.00 2.59 -17.37
C ASN A 24 0.89 1.58 -17.67
N GLU A 25 -0.34 2.05 -17.86
CA GLU A 25 -1.34 1.51 -18.79
C GLU A 25 -2.65 2.33 -18.69
N GLN A 26 -3.00 2.99 -19.81
CA GLN A 26 -4.34 3.48 -20.19
C GLN A 26 -4.85 4.83 -19.57
N PRO A 27 -4.97 5.93 -20.37
CA PRO A 27 -5.36 7.26 -19.90
C PRO A 27 -6.86 7.51 -19.63
N ASN A 28 -7.72 6.47 -19.58
CA ASN A 28 -9.18 6.64 -19.65
C ASN A 28 -9.97 6.09 -18.44
N LEU A 29 -9.43 6.18 -17.22
CA LEU A 29 -10.12 5.75 -15.97
C LEU A 29 -10.83 6.87 -15.20
N ASN A 30 -10.79 8.11 -15.68
CA ASN A 30 -11.23 9.29 -14.91
C ASN A 30 -12.75 9.45 -14.83
N ASN A 31 -13.52 8.85 -15.74
CA ASN A 31 -14.99 8.89 -15.70
C ASN A 31 -15.60 7.75 -14.86
N GLU A 32 -14.89 6.63 -14.67
CA GLU A 32 -15.44 5.48 -13.93
C GLU A 32 -15.36 5.64 -12.40
N LEU A 33 -14.42 6.42 -11.84
CA LEU A 33 -14.27 6.56 -10.38
C LEU A 33 -15.35 7.42 -9.70
N VAL A 34 -15.91 8.40 -10.40
CA VAL A 34 -17.00 9.24 -9.88
C VAL A 34 -18.33 8.49 -9.93
N LEU A 35 -18.60 7.78 -11.03
CA LEU A 35 -19.73 6.86 -11.13
C LEU A 35 -19.64 5.77 -10.05
N ASN A 36 -18.47 5.15 -9.83
CA ASN A 36 -18.32 4.10 -8.83
C ASN A 36 -18.35 4.56 -7.35
N LEU A 37 -18.09 5.84 -7.05
CA LEU A 37 -18.19 6.40 -5.68
C LEU A 37 -19.60 6.89 -5.35
N THR A 38 -20.39 7.28 -6.36
CA THR A 38 -21.83 7.50 -6.25
C THR A 38 -22.63 6.18 -6.31
N GLU A 39 -22.11 5.14 -6.98
CA GLU A 39 -22.75 3.82 -7.08
C GLU A 39 -22.60 2.95 -5.82
N ASN A 40 -21.75 3.35 -4.86
CA ASN A 40 -21.57 2.68 -3.56
C ASN A 40 -22.12 3.49 -2.39
N GLU A 41 -23.16 4.30 -2.61
CA GLU A 41 -23.98 4.86 -1.54
C GLU A 41 -24.76 3.73 -0.84
N GLN A 42 -24.20 3.20 0.25
CA GLN A 42 -25.05 2.56 1.24
C GLN A 42 -25.80 3.67 1.97
N ASN A 43 -27.14 3.70 1.82
CA ASN A 43 -28.05 4.54 2.59
C ASN A 43 -27.71 4.41 4.09
N GLY A 44 -26.95 5.38 4.60
CA GLY A 44 -26.63 5.49 6.01
C GLY A 44 -27.77 6.17 6.74
N ASP A 45 -28.07 5.71 7.94
CA ASP A 45 -29.04 6.34 8.83
C ASP A 45 -28.77 7.85 8.94
N ARG A 46 -29.78 8.68 8.65
CA ARG A 46 -29.74 10.11 8.91
C ARG A 46 -29.64 10.32 10.42
N VAL A 47 -28.49 10.81 10.88
CA VAL A 47 -28.26 11.11 12.30
C VAL A 47 -28.08 12.62 12.46
N GLN A 48 -28.91 13.24 13.28
CA GLN A 48 -28.72 14.62 13.71
C GLN A 48 -27.60 14.66 14.75
N LEU A 49 -26.52 15.39 14.44
CA LEU A 49 -25.28 15.39 15.22
C LEU A 49 -25.07 16.68 16.01
N GLY A 50 -25.85 17.73 15.73
CA GLY A 50 -25.73 19.01 16.39
C GLY A 50 -26.69 20.04 15.84
N GLY A 51 -26.67 21.22 16.46
CA GLY A 51 -27.57 22.32 16.14
C GLY A 51 -28.17 22.98 17.38
N ASN A 52 -28.87 24.08 17.14
CA ASN A 52 -29.74 24.73 18.12
C ASN A 52 -31.11 24.98 17.47
N PHE A 53 -31.98 25.77 18.10
CA PHE A 53 -33.28 26.09 17.51
C PHE A 53 -33.20 26.75 16.11
N ASN A 54 -32.05 27.35 15.75
CA ASN A 54 -31.90 28.13 14.51
C ASN A 54 -31.21 27.37 13.37
N HIS A 55 -30.49 26.27 13.65
CA HIS A 55 -29.82 25.46 12.63
C HIS A 55 -29.59 24.03 13.11
N PHE A 56 -29.49 23.08 12.20
CA PHE A 56 -29.21 21.68 12.49
C PHE A 56 -28.19 21.08 11.54
N ILE A 57 -27.43 20.10 12.04
CA ILE A 57 -26.42 19.37 11.28
C ILE A 57 -26.84 17.90 11.22
N THR A 58 -27.03 17.41 10.00
CA THR A 58 -27.40 16.02 9.75
C THR A 58 -26.30 15.34 8.96
N ARG A 59 -25.78 14.22 9.47
CA ARG A 59 -24.96 13.32 8.65
C ARG A 59 -25.89 12.54 7.73
N THR A 60 -25.69 12.69 6.44
CA THR A 60 -26.55 12.07 5.40
C THR A 60 -25.93 10.81 4.81
N SER A 61 -24.60 10.74 4.72
CA SER A 61 -23.91 9.55 4.24
C SER A 61 -22.49 9.46 4.79
N SER A 62 -21.95 8.24 4.81
CA SER A 62 -20.53 8.01 5.06
C SER A 62 -20.06 6.82 4.23
N SER A 63 -18.96 6.98 3.52
CA SER A 63 -18.38 5.94 2.68
C SER A 63 -16.87 5.86 2.89
N HIS A 64 -16.32 4.64 2.76
CA HIS A 64 -14.89 4.39 2.94
C HIS A 64 -14.26 3.98 1.61
N ASN A 65 -13.27 4.76 1.17
CA ASN A 65 -12.48 4.45 0.00
C ASN A 65 -11.20 3.70 0.41
N LYS A 66 -11.19 2.39 0.14
CA LYS A 66 -10.06 1.51 0.46
C LYS A 66 -8.78 1.86 -0.31
N LYS A 67 -8.89 2.37 -1.54
CA LYS A 67 -7.73 2.68 -2.40
C LYS A 67 -6.90 3.82 -1.81
N PHE A 68 -7.57 4.84 -1.29
CA PHE A 68 -6.93 6.01 -0.69
C PHE A 68 -6.90 5.97 0.84
N ASN A 69 -7.39 4.87 1.43
CA ASN A 69 -7.56 4.71 2.87
C ASN A 69 -8.23 5.95 3.50
N SER A 70 -9.32 6.41 2.89
CA SER A 70 -9.99 7.65 3.27
C SER A 70 -11.47 7.43 3.53
N THR A 71 -12.04 8.20 4.43
CA THR A 71 -13.48 8.22 4.69
C THR A 71 -14.05 9.54 4.19
N LEU A 72 -15.09 9.47 3.37
CA LEU A 72 -15.93 10.62 3.01
C LEU A 72 -17.17 10.58 3.88
N THR A 73 -17.45 11.68 4.58
CA THR A 73 -18.69 11.87 5.32
C THR A 73 -19.38 13.11 4.80
N THR A 74 -20.66 13.00 4.48
CA THR A 74 -21.49 14.10 4.00
C THR A 74 -22.35 14.61 5.13
N TYR A 75 -22.29 15.92 5.35
CA TYR A 75 -23.10 16.64 6.31
C TYR A 75 -23.98 17.66 5.58
N GLN A 76 -25.23 17.77 5.98
CA GLN A 76 -26.11 18.86 5.60
C GLN A 76 -26.29 19.79 6.79
N ILE A 77 -26.13 21.09 6.55
CA ILE A 77 -26.34 22.18 7.50
C ILE A 77 -27.63 22.88 7.07
N GLY A 78 -28.72 22.55 7.75
CA GLY A 78 -30.03 23.15 7.52
C GLY A 78 -30.30 24.31 8.47
N PHE A 79 -31.13 25.25 8.03
CA PHE A 79 -31.49 26.46 8.79
C PHE A 79 -33.00 26.50 9.02
N SER A 80 -33.42 26.68 10.27
CA SER A 80 -34.85 26.67 10.65
C SER A 80 -35.61 27.89 10.12
N GLN A 81 -34.88 28.96 9.80
CA GLN A 81 -35.43 30.20 9.23
C GLN A 81 -34.99 30.32 7.77
N ASN A 82 -35.80 31.01 6.96
CA ASN A 82 -35.41 31.40 5.61
C ASN A 82 -34.43 32.58 5.69
N LEU A 83 -33.16 32.31 5.44
CA LEU A 83 -32.11 33.32 5.42
C LEU A 83 -31.78 33.67 3.96
N GLU A 84 -31.66 34.96 3.65
CA GLU A 84 -31.55 35.45 2.27
C GLU A 84 -30.10 35.61 1.78
N SER A 85 -29.11 35.40 2.65
CA SER A 85 -27.71 35.42 2.29
C SER A 85 -26.86 34.58 3.25
N PHE A 86 -25.65 34.22 2.81
CA PHE A 86 -24.63 33.65 3.70
C PHE A 86 -24.25 34.60 4.84
N SER A 87 -24.28 35.91 4.61
CA SER A 87 -24.00 36.91 5.66
C SER A 87 -25.05 36.88 6.78
N ALA A 88 -26.34 36.73 6.41
CA ALA A 88 -27.42 36.58 7.37
C ALA A 88 -27.33 35.28 8.18
N ALA A 89 -26.68 34.25 7.61
CA ALA A 89 -26.44 32.96 8.25
C ALA A 89 -25.08 32.84 8.95
N SER A 90 -24.30 33.92 9.05
CA SER A 90 -22.89 33.87 9.48
C SER A 90 -22.70 33.26 10.88
N GLU A 91 -23.55 33.61 11.84
CA GLU A 91 -23.48 33.08 13.21
C GLU A 91 -23.81 31.58 13.26
N GLN A 92 -24.84 31.16 12.52
CA GLN A 92 -25.25 29.76 12.41
C GLN A 92 -24.18 28.92 11.68
N ILE A 93 -23.57 29.45 10.63
CA ILE A 93 -22.48 28.82 9.89
C ILE A 93 -21.25 28.65 10.78
N LYS A 94 -20.87 29.69 11.52
CA LYS A 94 -19.76 29.63 12.49
C LYS A 94 -19.98 28.53 13.53
N THR A 95 -21.16 28.52 14.15
CA THR A 95 -21.52 27.49 15.14
C THR A 95 -21.52 26.09 14.52
N SER A 96 -21.98 25.98 13.27
CA SER A 96 -21.95 24.71 12.53
C SER A 96 -20.52 24.23 12.28
N PHE A 97 -19.62 25.13 11.94
CA PHE A 97 -18.21 24.82 11.71
C PHE A 97 -17.49 24.43 13.00
N GLU A 98 -17.83 25.02 14.14
CA GLU A 98 -17.36 24.59 15.46
C GLU A 98 -17.77 23.14 15.75
N ASN A 99 -19.06 22.83 15.58
CA ASN A 99 -19.60 21.49 15.80
C ASN A 99 -18.96 20.45 14.87
N LEU A 100 -18.86 20.76 13.57
CA LEU A 100 -18.19 19.90 12.59
C LEU A 100 -16.73 19.69 12.96
N THR A 101 -16.01 20.77 13.33
CA THR A 101 -14.59 20.69 13.69
C THR A 101 -14.36 19.78 14.87
N ASN A 102 -15.18 19.89 15.91
CA ASN A 102 -15.10 19.00 17.06
C ASN A 102 -15.37 17.54 16.68
N GLU A 103 -16.41 17.31 15.88
CA GLU A 103 -16.80 15.98 15.41
C GLU A 103 -15.67 15.30 14.62
N PHE A 104 -15.20 15.89 13.52
CA PHE A 104 -14.17 15.24 12.71
C PHE A 104 -12.79 15.22 13.39
N CYS A 105 -12.43 16.23 14.20
CA CYS A 105 -11.15 16.21 14.92
C CYS A 105 -11.10 15.08 15.95
N SER A 106 -12.23 14.73 16.57
CA SER A 106 -12.31 13.60 17.50
C SER A 106 -12.03 12.27 16.81
N GLN A 107 -12.36 12.16 15.53
CA GLN A 107 -12.19 10.96 14.74
C GLN A 107 -10.80 10.84 14.11
N MET A 108 -10.01 11.93 14.05
CA MET A 108 -8.69 11.97 13.41
C MET A 108 -7.57 11.49 14.33
N GLY A 109 -6.72 10.59 13.80
CA GLY A 109 -5.43 10.27 14.36
C GLY A 109 -4.43 11.43 14.23
N LEU A 110 -3.31 11.35 14.96
CA LEU A 110 -2.29 12.41 15.00
C LEU A 110 -1.75 12.80 13.62
N HIS A 111 -1.58 11.80 12.73
CA HIS A 111 -1.01 11.97 11.39
C HIS A 111 -2.05 12.05 10.29
N ASP A 112 -3.35 11.97 10.62
CA ASP A 112 -4.38 12.03 9.59
C ASP A 112 -4.46 13.43 8.98
N LYS A 113 -4.82 13.47 7.70
CA LYS A 113 -5.12 14.71 6.98
C LYS A 113 -6.61 14.80 6.71
N ILE A 114 -7.13 16.02 6.66
CA ILE A 114 -8.54 16.28 6.36
C ILE A 114 -8.69 17.34 5.29
N ARG A 115 -9.63 17.10 4.37
CA ARG A 115 -10.08 18.05 3.36
C ARG A 115 -11.56 18.32 3.59
N ILE A 116 -11.99 19.56 3.43
CA ILE A 116 -13.38 19.95 3.58
C ILE A 116 -13.80 20.71 2.34
N VAL A 117 -14.94 20.35 1.78
CA VAL A 117 -15.49 21.00 0.60
C VAL A 117 -16.95 21.36 0.86
N PHE A 118 -17.28 22.64 0.78
CA PHE A 118 -18.65 23.13 0.94
C PHE A 118 -19.33 23.33 -0.41
N TYR A 119 -20.58 22.89 -0.50
CA TYR A 119 -21.44 22.93 -1.67
C TYR A 119 -22.78 23.57 -1.33
N HIS A 120 -23.30 24.34 -2.26
CA HIS A 120 -24.64 24.89 -2.22
C HIS A 120 -25.07 25.21 -3.66
N ASP A 121 -26.35 25.08 -3.98
CA ASP A 121 -26.86 25.24 -5.36
C ASP A 121 -26.62 26.64 -5.93
N SER A 122 -26.55 27.66 -5.05
CA SER A 122 -26.24 29.04 -5.45
C SER A 122 -24.75 29.31 -5.69
N LEU A 123 -23.84 28.39 -5.35
CA LEU A 123 -22.41 28.56 -5.58
C LEU A 123 -22.03 28.02 -6.96
N GLU A 124 -21.43 28.85 -7.83
CA GLU A 124 -20.95 28.38 -9.15
C GLU A 124 -19.81 27.36 -9.01
N ARG A 125 -19.03 27.50 -7.93
CA ARG A 125 -17.93 26.60 -7.60
C ARG A 125 -17.95 26.30 -6.10
N PRO A 126 -17.66 25.06 -5.70
CA PRO A 126 -17.59 24.73 -4.30
C PRO A 126 -16.41 25.40 -3.61
N ILE A 127 -16.58 25.64 -2.32
CA ILE A 127 -15.55 26.22 -1.47
C ILE A 127 -14.69 25.06 -0.98
N SER A 128 -13.52 24.89 -1.60
CA SER A 128 -12.62 23.79 -1.32
C SER A 128 -11.48 24.23 -0.41
N ILE A 129 -11.35 23.56 0.73
CA ILE A 129 -10.22 23.69 1.65
C ILE A 129 -9.28 22.50 1.38
N PRO A 130 -7.97 22.72 1.14
CA PRO A 130 -7.03 21.64 0.81
C PRO A 130 -6.82 20.68 1.98
N PHE A 131 -6.03 19.62 1.76
CA PHE A 131 -5.70 18.69 2.83
C PHE A 131 -4.84 19.35 3.91
N LEU A 132 -5.35 19.41 5.14
CA LEU A 132 -4.69 19.99 6.29
C LEU A 132 -4.42 18.92 7.36
N LYS A 133 -3.36 19.12 8.15
CA LYS A 133 -3.16 18.36 9.39
C LYS A 133 -4.21 18.74 10.43
N ARG A 134 -4.49 17.84 11.38
CA ARG A 134 -5.39 18.13 12.52
C ARG A 134 -5.04 19.44 13.24
N SER A 135 -3.75 19.73 13.44
CA SER A 135 -3.30 20.95 14.13
C SER A 135 -3.52 22.25 13.34
N GLN A 136 -3.79 22.16 12.03
CA GLN A 136 -3.97 23.31 11.14
C GLN A 136 -5.45 23.62 10.88
N VAL A 137 -6.36 22.71 11.26
CA VAL A 137 -7.79 22.87 11.04
C VAL A 137 -8.36 23.59 12.24
N THR A 138 -8.60 24.88 12.07
CA THR A 138 -9.29 25.71 13.05
C THR A 138 -10.59 26.21 12.45
N VAL A 139 -11.55 26.54 13.32
CA VAL A 139 -12.82 27.16 12.92
C VAL A 139 -12.57 28.42 12.10
N GLN A 140 -11.57 29.22 12.49
CA GLN A 140 -11.20 30.43 11.76
C GLN A 140 -10.73 30.12 10.34
N THR A 141 -9.92 29.08 10.15
CA THR A 141 -9.48 28.64 8.81
C THR A 141 -10.66 28.29 7.90
N LEU A 142 -11.73 27.69 8.47
CA LEU A 142 -12.94 27.36 7.73
C LEU A 142 -13.72 28.63 7.36
N ILE A 143 -13.92 29.53 8.33
CA ILE A 143 -14.63 30.80 8.12
C ILE A 143 -13.92 31.65 7.07
N ASP A 144 -12.61 31.87 7.21
CA ASP A 144 -11.84 32.70 6.27
C ASP A 144 -11.89 32.14 4.85
N SER A 145 -11.89 30.81 4.70
CA SER A 145 -12.01 30.16 3.40
C SER A 145 -13.43 30.27 2.82
N PHE A 146 -14.43 30.20 3.69
CA PHE A 146 -15.83 30.32 3.32
C PHE A 146 -16.19 31.76 2.91
N GLU A 147 -15.88 32.74 3.75
CA GLU A 147 -16.22 34.15 3.53
C GLU A 147 -15.56 34.72 2.28
N ARG A 148 -14.32 34.35 1.98
CA ARG A 148 -13.62 34.76 0.75
C ARG A 148 -14.42 34.48 -0.52
N VAL A 149 -15.23 33.43 -0.52
CA VAL A 149 -16.06 33.05 -1.66
C VAL A 149 -17.49 33.54 -1.46
N ALA A 150 -18.07 33.31 -0.27
CA ALA A 150 -19.45 33.62 0.05
C ALA A 150 -19.79 35.12 -0.10
N GLN A 151 -18.84 36.03 0.11
CA GLN A 151 -19.04 37.48 -0.10
C GLN A 151 -19.40 37.86 -1.54
N SER A 152 -19.07 37.01 -2.52
CA SER A 152 -19.43 37.23 -3.93
C SER A 152 -20.88 36.86 -4.25
N TYR A 153 -21.60 36.21 -3.34
CA TYR A 153 -22.96 35.69 -3.54
C TYR A 153 -23.93 36.39 -2.60
N LYS A 154 -24.64 37.40 -3.12
CA LYS A 154 -25.55 38.25 -2.34
C LYS A 154 -26.95 37.64 -2.16
N ASP A 155 -27.43 36.90 -3.15
CA ASP A 155 -28.77 36.32 -3.17
C ASP A 155 -28.70 34.81 -2.98
N VAL A 156 -28.78 34.35 -1.73
CA VAL A 156 -28.66 32.93 -1.38
C VAL A 156 -29.75 32.56 -0.38
N LYS A 157 -30.70 31.74 -0.80
CA LYS A 157 -31.76 31.25 0.09
C LYS A 157 -31.26 30.05 0.88
N LEU A 158 -31.09 30.19 2.19
CA LEU A 158 -30.69 29.11 3.09
C LEU A 158 -31.88 28.75 3.97
N ASN A 159 -32.27 27.48 3.96
CA ASN A 159 -33.32 26.93 4.81
C ASN A 159 -33.18 25.41 4.94
N GLU A 160 -34.19 24.73 5.47
CA GLU A 160 -34.19 23.27 5.64
C GLU A 160 -34.08 22.50 4.31
N ASN A 161 -34.66 23.04 3.24
CA ASN A 161 -34.71 22.39 1.92
C ASN A 161 -33.58 22.83 0.99
N ASN A 162 -32.92 23.96 1.29
CA ASN A 162 -31.76 24.46 0.56
C ASN A 162 -30.59 24.61 1.55
N ALA A 163 -30.09 23.45 1.98
CA ALA A 163 -29.09 23.31 3.01
C ALA A 163 -27.67 23.47 2.43
N LEU A 164 -26.76 24.00 3.25
CA LEU A 164 -25.34 24.00 2.93
C LEU A 164 -24.79 22.58 3.14
N THR A 165 -24.17 22.00 2.11
CA THR A 165 -23.59 20.66 2.19
C THR A 165 -22.09 20.73 2.44
N ALA A 166 -21.60 19.96 3.42
CA ALA A 166 -20.18 19.81 3.70
C ALA A 166 -19.74 18.36 3.45
N HIS A 167 -18.83 18.19 2.48
CA HIS A 167 -18.11 16.94 2.28
C HIS A 167 -16.81 16.98 3.06
N VAL A 168 -16.69 16.10 4.04
CA VAL A 168 -15.51 15.96 4.90
C VAL A 168 -14.78 14.69 4.52
N ILE A 169 -13.55 14.82 4.05
CA ILE A 169 -12.70 13.71 3.62
C ILE A 169 -11.54 13.58 4.60
N ILE A 170 -11.51 12.50 5.38
CA ILE A 170 -10.40 12.18 6.28
C ILE A 170 -9.53 11.11 5.61
N ALA A 171 -8.30 11.47 5.25
CA ALA A 171 -7.29 10.55 4.75
C ALA A 171 -6.49 9.96 5.91
N ARG A 172 -6.55 8.63 6.06
CA ARG A 172 -5.88 7.91 7.14
C ARG A 172 -4.45 7.57 6.74
N LEU A 173 -3.48 8.25 7.35
CA LEU A 173 -2.08 8.03 7.06
C LEU A 173 -1.48 6.94 7.98
N PRO A 174 -0.53 6.14 7.47
CA PRO A 174 0.09 5.08 8.26
C PRO A 174 0.76 5.65 9.51
N SER A 175 0.30 5.18 10.67
CA SER A 175 0.81 5.57 11.98
C SER A 175 0.87 4.34 12.88
N GLY A 176 2.03 4.10 13.48
CA GLY A 176 2.31 2.91 14.26
C GLY A 176 2.42 3.22 15.75
N SER A 177 1.55 2.63 16.56
CA SER A 177 1.61 2.63 18.02
C SER A 177 2.02 1.25 18.56
N GLY A 178 2.36 1.18 19.85
CA GLY A 178 2.81 -0.07 20.46
C GLY A 178 1.74 -1.15 20.50
N ARG A 179 2.18 -2.42 20.48
CA ARG A 179 1.30 -3.55 20.80
C ARG A 179 1.31 -3.76 22.31
N LYS A 180 0.18 -3.51 22.99
CA LYS A 180 0.00 -4.05 24.35
C LYS A 180 0.12 -5.58 24.25
N ILE A 181 1.19 -6.14 24.81
CA ILE A 181 1.35 -7.58 24.95
C ILE A 181 0.24 -8.03 25.91
N LEU A 182 -0.90 -8.46 25.37
CA LEU A 182 -1.84 -9.26 26.15
C LEU A 182 -1.05 -10.50 26.57
N ASN A 183 -0.88 -10.70 27.88
CA ASN A 183 -0.13 -11.81 28.46
C ASN A 183 -0.64 -13.15 27.91
N LEU A 184 -0.06 -13.62 26.81
CA LEU A 184 -0.24 -14.98 26.27
C LEU A 184 0.60 -15.98 27.07
N LYS A 185 0.55 -15.89 28.40
CA LYS A 185 1.00 -16.96 29.30
C LYS A 185 -0.19 -17.85 29.63
N LYS A 186 -0.63 -18.67 28.67
CA LYS A 186 -1.29 -19.94 29.01
C LYS A 186 -0.42 -21.06 28.48
N ARG A 187 0.16 -21.84 29.41
CA ARG A 187 0.86 -23.10 29.14
C ARG A 187 -0.02 -23.94 28.20
N GLN A 188 0.48 -24.20 27.00
CA GLN A 188 -0.22 -25.02 26.01
C GLN A 188 -0.15 -26.48 26.44
N THR A 189 -1.29 -27.10 26.72
CA THR A 189 -1.38 -28.56 26.86
C THR A 189 -1.82 -29.18 25.53
N PRO A 190 -1.50 -30.45 25.25
CA PRO A 190 -1.89 -31.10 23.99
C PRO A 190 -3.40 -31.09 23.71
N TYR A 191 -4.22 -30.98 24.77
CA TYR A 191 -5.67 -31.02 24.71
C TYR A 191 -6.32 -29.71 24.24
N THR A 192 -5.65 -28.54 24.37
CA THR A 192 -6.21 -27.25 23.91
C THR A 192 -6.05 -27.01 22.40
N LYS A 193 -5.18 -27.78 21.70
CA LYS A 193 -4.96 -27.64 20.25
C LYS A 193 -6.25 -27.79 19.41
N LYS A 194 -7.18 -28.65 19.81
CA LYS A 194 -8.37 -28.97 19.00
C LYS A 194 -9.52 -27.98 19.20
N LYS A 195 -9.65 -27.39 20.39
CA LYS A 195 -10.66 -26.34 20.69
C LYS A 195 -10.21 -24.95 20.25
N ASP A 196 -8.91 -24.65 20.31
CA ASP A 196 -8.36 -23.37 19.83
C ASP A 196 -8.32 -23.27 18.29
N GLN A 197 -8.18 -24.39 17.57
CA GLN A 197 -8.28 -24.39 16.10
C GLN A 197 -9.68 -23.97 15.62
N LEU A 198 -10.73 -24.32 16.37
CA LEU A 198 -12.11 -23.95 16.03
C LEU A 198 -12.48 -22.54 16.50
N LYS A 199 -11.88 -22.02 17.59
CA LYS A 199 -12.06 -20.62 18.02
C LYS A 199 -11.21 -19.61 17.24
N LYS A 200 -10.02 -19.97 16.76
CA LYS A 200 -9.16 -19.11 15.90
C LYS A 200 -9.73 -18.86 14.51
N ALA A 201 -10.70 -19.67 14.07
CA ALA A 201 -11.39 -19.45 12.80
C ALA A 201 -12.33 -18.22 12.83
N HIS A 202 -12.69 -17.72 14.03
CA HIS A 202 -13.64 -16.61 14.18
C HIS A 202 -12.98 -15.26 14.57
N ASP A 203 -11.75 -15.26 15.09
CA ASP A 203 -10.95 -14.03 15.26
C ASP A 203 -10.23 -13.70 13.95
N ASN A 204 -10.98 -13.07 13.05
CA ASN A 204 -10.60 -12.56 11.72
C ASN A 204 -9.52 -11.45 11.75
N SER A 205 -8.63 -11.41 12.74
CA SER A 205 -7.57 -10.39 12.75
C SER A 205 -6.49 -10.76 11.73
N PHE A 206 -6.22 -9.87 10.79
CA PHE A 206 -5.10 -9.97 9.85
C PHE A 206 -3.74 -10.15 10.58
N GLN A 207 -3.68 -9.75 11.85
CA GLN A 207 -2.66 -10.11 12.83
C GLN A 207 -2.33 -11.63 12.83
N ASN A 208 -3.33 -12.51 12.79
CA ASN A 208 -3.13 -13.96 12.68
C ASN A 208 -2.49 -14.35 11.34
N TYR A 209 -2.78 -13.64 10.25
CA TYR A 209 -2.09 -13.87 8.97
C TYR A 209 -0.62 -13.48 9.05
N CYS A 210 -0.31 -12.31 9.63
CA CYS A 210 1.07 -11.88 9.86
C CYS A 210 1.88 -12.87 10.69
N GLU A 211 1.29 -13.36 11.78
CA GLU A 211 1.95 -14.29 12.71
C GLU A 211 2.16 -15.69 12.09
N ASN A 212 1.34 -16.08 11.11
CA ASN A 212 1.47 -17.35 10.40
C ASN A 212 2.39 -17.27 9.16
N GLN A 213 2.73 -16.08 8.69
CA GLN A 213 3.66 -15.89 7.58
C GLN A 213 5.09 -15.82 8.10
N ALA A 214 5.86 -16.90 7.94
CA ALA A 214 7.26 -17.00 8.39
C ALA A 214 8.25 -15.96 7.80
N CYS A 215 7.80 -15.10 6.88
CA CYS A 215 8.58 -13.99 6.35
C CYS A 215 8.30 -12.65 7.05
N ILE A 216 7.23 -12.54 7.84
CA ILE A 216 6.90 -11.37 8.63
C ILE A 216 7.46 -11.57 10.03
N ILE A 217 8.27 -10.62 10.47
CA ILE A 217 8.91 -10.64 11.77
C ILE A 217 8.10 -9.70 12.68
N PRO A 218 7.48 -10.24 13.73
CA PRO A 218 6.74 -9.42 14.66
C PRO A 218 7.69 -8.49 15.42
N VAL A 219 7.31 -7.22 15.51
CA VAL A 219 8.00 -6.27 16.39
C VAL A 219 7.28 -6.26 17.73
N TYR A 220 8.05 -6.39 18.81
CA TYR A 220 7.54 -6.37 20.18
C TYR A 220 7.96 -5.06 20.83
N ASN A 221 6.99 -4.30 21.35
CA ASN A 221 7.27 -3.03 22.00
C ASN A 221 6.13 -2.62 22.96
N ASN A 222 6.49 -1.86 23.99
CA ASN A 222 5.54 -1.24 24.93
C ASN A 222 5.47 0.28 24.78
N ASP A 223 6.23 0.83 23.83
CA ASP A 223 6.31 2.25 23.47
C ASP A 223 5.51 2.53 22.17
N ASN A 224 5.48 3.77 21.69
CA ASN A 224 4.84 4.10 20.40
C ASN A 224 5.83 4.08 19.22
N LEU A 225 7.00 3.47 19.39
CA LEU A 225 8.13 3.57 18.45
C LEU A 225 8.31 2.30 17.61
N CYS A 226 7.22 1.57 17.34
CA CYS A 226 7.28 0.32 16.57
C CYS A 226 7.87 0.53 15.16
N ALA A 227 7.64 1.69 14.53
CA ALA A 227 8.23 2.02 13.23
C ALA A 227 9.77 2.07 13.31
N VAL A 228 10.31 2.79 14.31
CA VAL A 228 11.76 2.93 14.50
C VAL A 228 12.40 1.57 14.79
N ARG A 229 11.78 0.78 15.67
CA ARG A 229 12.22 -0.59 15.97
C ARG A 229 12.20 -1.49 14.74
N ALA A 230 11.12 -1.43 13.95
CA ALA A 230 10.99 -2.18 12.71
C ALA A 230 12.07 -1.80 11.70
N ILE A 231 12.40 -0.51 11.57
CA ILE A 231 13.46 -0.04 10.67
C ILE A 231 14.84 -0.54 11.13
N ILE A 232 15.15 -0.48 12.42
CA ILE A 232 16.42 -1.00 12.97
C ILE A 232 16.57 -2.50 12.69
N ILE A 233 15.51 -3.29 12.94
CA ILE A 233 15.48 -4.72 12.63
C ILE A 233 15.63 -4.92 11.12
N GLY A 234 14.84 -4.21 10.31
CA GLY A 234 14.85 -4.30 8.86
C GLY A 234 16.22 -3.99 8.25
N LYS A 235 16.93 -3.00 8.79
CA LYS A 235 18.32 -2.68 8.45
C LYS A 235 19.23 -3.89 8.66
N ALA A 236 19.14 -4.55 9.82
CA ALA A 236 19.94 -5.74 10.12
C ALA A 236 19.64 -6.90 9.16
N TYR A 237 18.40 -7.04 8.68
CA TYR A 237 18.04 -8.01 7.64
C TYR A 237 18.59 -7.63 6.27
N ALA A 238 18.48 -6.35 5.88
CA ALA A 238 19.01 -5.85 4.62
C ALA A 238 20.54 -6.01 4.52
N ASP A 239 21.24 -5.83 5.65
CA ASP A 239 22.69 -6.03 5.78
C ASP A 239 23.10 -7.50 5.94
N ASN A 240 22.15 -8.42 6.10
CA ASN A 240 22.42 -9.79 6.53
C ASN A 240 23.28 -9.88 7.80
N SER A 241 23.07 -8.94 8.73
CA SER A 241 23.90 -8.78 9.93
C SER A 241 23.78 -9.98 10.87
N PRO A 242 24.88 -10.40 11.54
CA PRO A 242 24.83 -11.50 12.50
C PRO A 242 23.95 -11.20 13.72
N ILE A 243 23.73 -9.93 14.05
CA ILE A 243 22.95 -9.51 15.23
C ILE A 243 21.44 -9.54 15.01
N LYS A 244 20.97 -9.80 13.78
CA LYS A 244 19.53 -9.73 13.44
C LYS A 244 18.67 -10.65 14.32
N THR A 245 19.19 -11.81 14.71
CA THR A 245 18.50 -12.76 15.60
C THR A 245 18.39 -12.25 17.04
N GLU A 246 19.34 -11.41 17.49
CA GLU A 246 19.30 -10.78 18.81
C GLU A 246 18.29 -9.62 18.84
N LEU A 247 18.19 -8.86 17.75
CA LEU A 247 17.28 -7.71 17.65
C LEU A 247 15.80 -8.10 17.65
N VAL A 248 15.45 -9.29 17.16
CA VAL A 248 14.05 -9.75 17.08
C VAL A 248 13.52 -10.36 18.37
N LYS A 249 14.40 -10.59 19.36
CA LYS A 249 13.97 -11.15 20.65
C LYS A 249 13.04 -10.18 21.38
N PRO A 250 11.98 -10.67 22.04
CA PRO A 250 11.20 -9.84 22.95
C PRO A 250 12.12 -9.21 24.01
N TYR A 251 11.95 -7.91 24.26
CA TYR A 251 12.76 -7.14 25.22
C TYR A 251 14.27 -7.16 24.93
N SER A 252 14.65 -7.16 23.65
CA SER A 252 16.04 -7.10 23.22
C SER A 252 16.72 -5.81 23.71
N LYS A 253 17.65 -5.94 24.67
CA LYS A 253 18.47 -4.82 25.16
C LYS A 253 19.27 -4.16 24.05
N LEU A 254 19.73 -4.94 23.08
CA LEU A 254 20.48 -4.43 21.93
C LEU A 254 19.60 -3.55 21.04
N LEU A 255 18.35 -3.96 20.80
CA LEU A 255 17.39 -3.14 20.07
C LEU A 255 17.08 -1.85 20.85
N ASP A 256 16.88 -1.93 22.16
CA ASP A 256 16.60 -0.76 23.00
C ASP A 256 17.77 0.24 22.99
N GLN A 257 19.01 -0.25 23.05
CA GLN A 257 20.20 0.61 22.95
C GLN A 257 20.29 1.32 21.58
N GLN A 258 20.01 0.61 20.48
CA GLN A 258 20.01 1.22 19.15
C GLN A 258 18.84 2.20 18.99
N LEU A 259 17.67 1.87 19.52
CA LEU A 259 16.50 2.73 19.53
C LEU A 259 16.79 4.06 20.24
N ILE A 260 17.36 4.01 21.44
CA ILE A 260 17.68 5.22 22.23
C ILE A 260 18.60 6.16 21.43
N ARG A 261 19.59 5.62 20.72
CA ARG A 261 20.49 6.42 19.87
C ARG A 261 19.72 7.13 18.76
N VAL A 262 18.94 6.39 17.98
CA VAL A 262 18.16 6.96 16.86
C VAL A 262 17.15 7.99 17.35
N VAL A 263 16.43 7.69 18.44
CA VAL A 263 15.44 8.59 19.04
C VAL A 263 16.09 9.89 19.52
N LYS A 264 17.26 9.80 20.15
CA LYS A 264 18.02 10.97 20.61
C LYS A 264 18.52 11.81 19.44
N ASP A 265 19.14 11.19 18.45
CA ASP A 265 19.74 11.88 17.30
C ASP A 265 18.66 12.59 16.45
N LEU A 266 17.47 12.00 16.37
CA LEU A 266 16.34 12.54 15.62
C LEU A 266 15.32 13.29 16.48
N PHE A 267 15.58 13.50 17.78
CA PHE A 267 14.65 14.17 18.69
C PHE A 267 13.21 13.65 18.56
N LEU A 268 13.04 12.33 18.46
CA LEU A 268 11.72 11.71 18.32
C LEU A 268 11.03 11.67 19.69
N SER A 269 9.75 12.05 19.72
CA SER A 269 8.91 11.87 20.91
C SER A 269 8.36 10.45 20.98
N ASN A 270 7.87 10.02 22.14
CA ASN A 270 7.19 8.73 22.29
C ASN A 270 5.73 8.78 21.78
N GLN A 271 5.51 9.41 20.63
CA GLN A 271 4.26 9.42 19.90
C GLN A 271 4.30 8.42 18.75
N PRO A 272 3.14 7.94 18.26
CA PRO A 272 3.10 7.06 17.09
C PRO A 272 3.84 7.67 15.91
N CYS A 273 4.78 6.92 15.33
CA CYS A 273 5.53 7.40 14.17
C CYS A 273 4.70 7.21 12.89
N GLY A 274 4.57 8.30 12.13
CA GLY A 274 3.96 8.33 10.81
C GLY A 274 4.99 8.48 9.70
N LEU A 275 4.53 8.85 8.50
CA LEU A 275 5.41 9.01 7.33
C LEU A 275 6.46 10.11 7.51
N GLU A 276 6.17 11.15 8.29
CA GLU A 276 7.12 12.25 8.53
C GLU A 276 8.33 11.78 9.34
N GLU A 277 8.11 11.05 10.43
CA GLU A 277 9.21 10.44 11.18
C GLU A 277 9.96 9.42 10.32
N ILE A 278 9.26 8.63 9.50
CA ILE A 278 9.89 7.64 8.62
C ILE A 278 10.82 8.33 7.60
N LYS A 279 10.41 9.44 6.99
CA LYS A 279 11.26 10.24 6.08
C LYS A 279 12.52 10.77 6.77
N ARG A 280 12.40 11.21 8.03
CA ARG A 280 13.55 11.66 8.84
C ARG A 280 14.51 10.50 9.13
N ILE A 281 13.96 9.33 9.49
CA ILE A 281 14.75 8.11 9.74
C ILE A 281 15.40 7.60 8.45
N GLU A 282 14.75 7.70 7.30
CA GLU A 282 15.33 7.36 5.99
C GLU A 282 16.48 8.29 5.62
N THR A 283 16.35 9.59 5.93
CA THR A 283 17.45 10.56 5.77
C THR A 283 18.61 10.30 6.73
N TYR A 284 18.35 9.68 7.88
CA TYR A 284 19.38 9.23 8.82
C TYR A 284 20.07 7.95 8.31
N PHE A 285 19.29 6.99 7.80
CA PHE A 285 19.79 5.76 7.19
C PHE A 285 19.87 5.88 5.66
N ARG A 286 20.74 6.76 5.18
CA ARG A 286 20.83 7.18 3.76
C ARG A 286 21.11 6.08 2.73
N ASP A 287 21.53 4.88 3.16
CA ASP A 287 21.83 3.74 2.28
C ASP A 287 20.62 2.83 2.04
N TYR A 288 19.45 3.16 2.58
CA TYR A 288 18.27 2.29 2.53
C TYR A 288 17.09 3.01 1.90
N GLN A 289 16.33 2.27 1.09
CA GLN A 289 14.99 2.63 0.67
C GLN A 289 14.00 1.90 1.58
N ILE A 290 13.13 2.64 2.25
CA ILE A 290 12.05 2.09 3.05
C ILE A 290 10.82 1.90 2.16
N THR A 291 10.21 0.72 2.20
CA THR A 291 8.93 0.44 1.54
C THR A 291 7.94 -0.07 2.56
N ILE A 292 6.81 0.60 2.70
CA ILE A 292 5.74 0.21 3.60
C ILE A 292 4.64 -0.43 2.77
N ILE A 293 4.23 -1.63 3.16
CA ILE A 293 3.14 -2.36 2.53
C ILE A 293 1.96 -2.33 3.48
N ASN A 294 0.81 -1.88 2.98
CA ASN A 294 -0.41 -2.04 3.76
C ASN A 294 -0.75 -3.52 3.77
N CYS A 295 -0.78 -4.03 4.98
CA CYS A 295 -1.18 -5.38 5.25
C CYS A 295 -2.57 -5.40 5.91
N ASP A 296 -3.14 -4.27 6.30
CA ASP A 296 -4.48 -4.26 6.88
C ASP A 296 -5.55 -4.64 5.84
N GLY A 297 -6.18 -5.80 6.03
CA GLY A 297 -7.19 -6.36 5.12
C GLY A 297 -6.68 -7.44 4.13
N LYS A 298 -7.62 -8.07 3.41
CA LYS A 298 -7.35 -9.28 2.59
C LYS A 298 -6.98 -9.03 1.13
N LEU A 299 -7.08 -7.81 0.60
CA LEU A 299 -7.27 -7.67 -0.85
C LEU A 299 -6.13 -7.04 -1.65
N ASP A 300 -5.19 -6.29 -1.08
CA ASP A 300 -4.10 -5.72 -1.89
C ASP A 300 -2.83 -5.51 -1.07
N LYS A 301 -1.79 -6.32 -1.34
CA LYS A 301 -0.42 -6.18 -0.80
C LYS A 301 0.32 -4.98 -1.43
N LYS A 302 -0.38 -3.87 -1.65
CA LYS A 302 0.17 -2.71 -2.35
C LYS A 302 1.07 -1.89 -1.42
N PRO A 303 2.18 -1.35 -1.93
CA PRO A 303 2.98 -0.39 -1.19
C PRO A 303 2.16 0.89 -0.98
N ILE A 304 2.16 1.40 0.25
CA ILE A 304 1.57 2.70 0.63
C ILE A 304 2.61 3.80 0.78
N TYR A 305 3.88 3.42 0.84
CA TYR A 305 5.01 4.32 0.82
C TYR A 305 6.21 3.61 0.20
N ILE A 306 6.90 4.31 -0.71
CA ILE A 306 8.19 3.91 -1.23
C ILE A 306 9.08 5.14 -1.09
N GLY A 307 10.13 5.03 -0.30
CA GLY A 307 11.08 6.12 -0.14
C GLY A 307 12.04 6.24 -1.34
N PRO A 308 13.01 7.16 -1.26
CA PRO A 308 13.97 7.42 -2.34
C PRO A 308 14.71 6.16 -2.80
N LYS A 309 15.01 6.10 -4.10
CA LYS A 309 15.68 4.93 -4.70
C LYS A 309 17.04 4.68 -4.03
N ASN A 310 17.24 3.45 -3.58
CA ASN A 310 18.50 3.00 -2.99
C ASN A 310 18.79 1.54 -3.33
N ILE A 311 20.00 1.08 -3.02
CA ILE A 311 20.48 -0.29 -3.29
C ILE A 311 20.02 -1.26 -2.21
N LYS A 312 19.95 -0.82 -0.95
CA LYS A 312 19.43 -1.63 0.15
C LYS A 312 17.98 -1.29 0.39
N HIS A 313 17.19 -2.32 0.70
CA HIS A 313 15.74 -2.17 0.85
C HIS A 313 15.30 -2.67 2.22
N ILE A 314 14.48 -1.87 2.90
CA ILE A 314 13.81 -2.23 4.14
C ILE A 314 12.31 -2.31 3.84
N TYR A 315 11.71 -3.47 4.08
CA TYR A 315 10.30 -3.68 3.84
C TYR A 315 9.55 -3.77 5.17
N LEU A 316 8.55 -2.93 5.34
CA LEU A 316 7.69 -2.88 6.52
C LEU A 316 6.28 -3.37 6.18
N CYS A 317 5.71 -4.16 7.07
CA CYS A 317 4.31 -4.57 6.99
C CYS A 317 3.50 -3.77 8.01
N TYR A 318 2.59 -2.93 7.51
CA TYR A 318 1.73 -2.09 8.31
C TYR A 318 0.37 -2.75 8.51
N THR A 319 -0.05 -2.95 9.76
CA THR A 319 -1.31 -3.61 10.10
C THR A 319 -2.32 -2.62 10.70
N GLY A 320 -2.46 -1.44 10.09
CA GLY A 320 -3.42 -0.40 10.50
C GLY A 320 -3.03 0.39 11.76
N THR A 321 -2.28 -0.21 12.68
CA THR A 321 -1.82 0.46 13.91
C THR A 321 -0.39 0.12 14.28
N HIS A 322 0.30 -0.74 13.53
CA HIS A 322 1.58 -1.29 13.95
C HIS A 322 2.48 -1.64 12.76
N TYR A 323 3.79 -1.48 12.93
CA TYR A 323 4.79 -1.83 11.93
C TYR A 323 5.54 -3.11 12.30
N ASN A 324 5.58 -4.05 11.36
CA ASN A 324 6.39 -5.26 11.43
C ASN A 324 7.42 -5.25 10.30
N VAL A 325 8.38 -6.17 10.32
CA VAL A 325 9.39 -6.27 9.26
C VAL A 325 9.04 -7.40 8.30
N ILE A 326 9.16 -7.16 7.00
CA ILE A 326 9.10 -8.20 5.97
C ILE A 326 10.55 -8.60 5.63
N SER A 327 10.95 -9.78 6.07
CA SER A 327 12.31 -10.31 5.86
C SER A 327 12.56 -10.82 4.46
N SER A 328 11.51 -11.13 3.70
CA SER A 328 11.64 -11.71 2.36
C SER A 328 10.41 -11.43 1.50
N MET A 329 10.55 -10.51 0.55
CA MET A 329 9.48 -10.13 -0.37
C MET A 329 9.01 -11.28 -1.27
N LYS A 330 9.92 -12.12 -1.74
CA LYS A 330 9.55 -13.32 -2.53
C LYS A 330 8.63 -14.26 -1.73
N ARG A 331 8.94 -14.50 -0.45
CA ARG A 331 8.10 -15.33 0.44
C ARG A 331 6.79 -14.63 0.76
N PHE A 332 6.83 -13.32 0.99
CA PHE A 332 5.65 -12.51 1.26
C PHE A 332 4.62 -12.57 0.13
N TYR A 333 5.06 -12.54 -1.14
CA TYR A 333 4.19 -12.70 -2.30
C TYR A 333 3.94 -14.15 -2.72
N ASN A 334 4.52 -15.13 -2.03
CA ASN A 334 4.51 -16.54 -2.43
C ASN A 334 4.94 -16.73 -3.91
N ARG A 335 6.12 -16.20 -4.24
CA ARG A 335 6.76 -16.27 -5.55
C ARG A 335 8.21 -16.70 -5.43
N SER A 336 8.78 -17.21 -6.52
CA SER A 336 10.19 -17.63 -6.56
C SER A 336 11.15 -16.44 -6.48
N TYR A 337 10.77 -15.33 -7.11
CA TYR A 337 11.61 -14.15 -7.27
C TYR A 337 10.83 -12.87 -7.00
N TYR A 338 11.59 -11.81 -6.68
CA TYR A 338 11.07 -10.47 -6.49
C TYR A 338 12.12 -9.47 -6.96
N CYS A 339 11.68 -8.45 -7.70
CA CYS A 339 12.54 -7.36 -8.13
C CYS A 339 12.37 -6.16 -7.20
N ASP A 340 13.41 -5.84 -6.43
CA ASP A 340 13.37 -4.71 -5.50
C ASP A 340 13.27 -3.34 -6.20
N PHE A 341 13.73 -3.22 -7.45
CA PHE A 341 13.68 -1.97 -8.21
C PHE A 341 12.33 -1.75 -8.88
N CYS A 342 11.75 -2.79 -9.48
CA CYS A 342 10.47 -2.70 -10.18
C CYS A 342 9.26 -2.99 -9.29
N LYS A 343 9.49 -3.50 -8.07
CA LYS A 343 8.46 -3.89 -7.10
C LYS A 343 7.50 -4.98 -7.60
N ILE A 344 8.00 -5.88 -8.45
CA ILE A 344 7.22 -6.97 -9.08
C ILE A 344 7.70 -8.33 -8.54
N ALA A 345 6.75 -9.19 -8.20
CA ALA A 345 6.99 -10.59 -7.82
C ALA A 345 6.67 -11.53 -8.99
N TYR A 346 7.53 -12.52 -9.24
CA TYR A 346 7.43 -13.39 -10.42
C TYR A 346 7.98 -14.80 -10.15
N ASN A 347 7.60 -15.78 -10.98
CA ASN A 347 7.92 -17.20 -10.75
C ASN A 347 9.11 -17.69 -11.54
N ASN A 348 9.31 -17.20 -12.77
CA ASN A 348 10.43 -17.60 -13.62
C ASN A 348 11.32 -16.39 -13.95
N LEU A 349 12.64 -16.59 -14.02
CA LEU A 349 13.59 -15.52 -14.36
C LEU A 349 13.32 -14.85 -15.73
N GLU A 350 12.55 -15.49 -16.59
CA GLU A 350 12.18 -14.99 -17.93
C GLU A 350 10.97 -14.06 -17.91
N ASP A 351 10.15 -14.10 -16.84
CA ASP A 351 8.86 -13.40 -16.75
C ASP A 351 9.04 -11.89 -16.49
N HIS A 352 10.25 -11.46 -16.11
CA HIS A 352 10.52 -10.08 -15.73
C HIS A 352 11.90 -9.64 -16.19
N PHE A 353 11.98 -8.59 -16.99
CA PHE A 353 13.24 -7.95 -17.37
C PHE A 353 13.40 -6.62 -16.64
N CYS A 354 14.47 -6.48 -15.85
CA CYS A 354 14.77 -5.25 -15.11
C CYS A 354 15.99 -4.55 -15.69
N ILE A 355 15.90 -3.24 -15.90
CA ILE A 355 17.03 -2.41 -16.37
C ILE A 355 18.23 -2.41 -15.41
N LYS A 356 18.01 -2.73 -14.13
CA LYS A 356 19.07 -2.83 -13.09
C LYS A 356 19.64 -4.24 -12.93
N CYS A 357 19.15 -5.21 -13.70
CA CYS A 357 19.68 -6.57 -13.72
C CYS A 357 20.62 -6.76 -14.91
N CYS A 358 21.60 -7.65 -14.77
CA CYS A 358 22.43 -8.08 -15.89
C CYS A 358 21.56 -8.64 -17.01
N THR A 359 21.70 -8.15 -18.24
CA THR A 359 20.83 -8.57 -19.35
C THR A 359 21.07 -10.02 -19.80
N SER A 360 22.17 -10.64 -19.38
CA SER A 360 22.55 -12.00 -19.75
C SER A 360 22.09 -13.05 -18.74
N CYS A 361 22.09 -12.72 -17.43
CA CYS A 361 21.67 -13.66 -16.37
C CYS A 361 20.47 -13.20 -15.53
N ASN A 362 19.99 -11.98 -15.76
CA ASN A 362 18.89 -11.31 -15.07
C ASN A 362 19.02 -11.24 -13.53
N ARG A 363 20.27 -11.16 -13.03
CA ARG A 363 20.57 -10.97 -11.60
C ARG A 363 20.95 -9.52 -11.32
N THR A 364 20.56 -9.01 -10.16
CA THR A 364 20.93 -7.68 -9.65
C THR A 364 22.39 -7.60 -9.23
N LYS A 365 22.89 -8.63 -8.52
CA LYS A 365 24.31 -8.80 -8.19
C LYS A 365 24.93 -9.78 -9.18
N CYS A 366 25.42 -9.24 -10.28
CA CYS A 366 26.16 -9.97 -11.29
C CYS A 366 27.65 -9.86 -10.99
N ASN A 367 28.34 -10.99 -10.85
CA ASN A 367 29.80 -10.96 -10.75
C ASN A 367 30.34 -10.66 -12.14
N GLU A 368 30.92 -9.47 -12.27
CA GLU A 368 31.65 -9.06 -13.47
C GLU A 368 33.05 -9.66 -13.41
N SER A 369 33.40 -10.40 -14.45
CA SER A 369 34.73 -10.95 -14.67
C SER A 369 35.07 -10.77 -16.15
N VAL A 370 35.91 -11.65 -16.70
CA VAL A 370 36.18 -11.66 -18.14
C VAL A 370 34.88 -11.83 -18.92
N VAL A 371 34.57 -10.85 -19.77
CA VAL A 371 33.42 -10.88 -20.67
C VAL A 371 33.57 -12.06 -21.64
N GLN A 372 32.50 -12.84 -21.78
CA GLN A 372 32.42 -13.99 -22.67
C GLN A 372 31.29 -13.77 -23.66
N GLN A 373 31.50 -14.06 -24.93
CA GLN A 373 30.47 -13.89 -25.94
C GLN A 373 29.74 -15.21 -26.20
N CYS A 374 28.40 -15.18 -26.26
CA CYS A 374 27.62 -16.32 -26.71
C CYS A 374 27.90 -16.60 -28.18
N LEU A 375 28.43 -17.78 -28.50
CA LEU A 375 28.79 -18.14 -29.86
C LEU A 375 27.59 -18.18 -30.83
N LEU A 376 26.38 -18.40 -30.29
CA LEU A 376 25.14 -18.55 -31.05
C LEU A 376 24.49 -17.21 -31.37
N CYS A 377 24.16 -16.41 -30.35
CA CYS A 377 23.45 -15.14 -30.54
C CYS A 377 24.38 -13.90 -30.52
N LYS A 378 25.70 -14.11 -30.38
CA LYS A 378 26.74 -13.07 -30.29
C LYS A 378 26.57 -12.08 -29.13
N LYS A 379 25.74 -12.41 -28.13
CA LYS A 379 25.54 -11.57 -26.94
C LYS A 379 26.71 -11.68 -25.98
N ASP A 380 27.22 -10.53 -25.54
CA ASP A 380 28.24 -10.46 -24.49
C ASP A 380 27.64 -10.76 -23.10
N CYS A 381 28.35 -11.60 -22.36
CA CYS A 381 27.98 -12.07 -21.04
C CYS A 381 29.10 -11.71 -20.05
N ASN A 382 28.75 -11.05 -18.95
CA ASN A 382 29.73 -10.45 -18.03
C ASN A 382 30.59 -11.47 -17.26
N SER A 383 30.32 -12.77 -17.39
CA SER A 383 31.12 -13.86 -16.83
C SER A 383 30.73 -15.20 -17.45
N GLU A 384 31.55 -16.24 -17.24
CA GLU A 384 31.23 -17.62 -17.64
C GLU A 384 29.88 -18.08 -17.05
N LYS A 385 29.63 -17.77 -15.77
CA LYS A 385 28.33 -18.05 -15.12
C LYS A 385 27.17 -17.35 -15.82
N CYS A 386 27.38 -16.12 -16.32
CA CYS A 386 26.37 -15.42 -17.10
C CYS A 386 26.12 -16.10 -18.43
N LEU A 387 27.17 -16.58 -19.10
CA LEU A 387 27.06 -17.29 -20.37
C LEU A 387 26.29 -18.61 -20.20
N THR A 388 26.55 -19.39 -19.15
CA THR A 388 25.82 -20.63 -18.87
C THR A 388 24.33 -20.35 -18.66
N ILE A 389 23.99 -19.39 -17.79
CA ILE A 389 22.59 -19.02 -17.53
C ILE A 389 21.93 -18.46 -18.80
N HIS A 390 22.66 -17.66 -19.57
CA HIS A 390 22.18 -17.13 -20.83
C HIS A 390 21.82 -18.26 -21.80
N ASN A 391 22.72 -19.21 -22.02
CA ASN A 391 22.50 -20.33 -22.93
C ASN A 391 21.31 -21.19 -22.50
N GLU A 392 21.15 -21.44 -21.21
CA GLU A 392 20.05 -22.26 -20.67
C GLU A 392 18.68 -21.57 -20.72
N ARG A 393 18.63 -20.25 -20.42
CA ARG A 393 17.36 -19.57 -20.11
C ARG A 393 17.03 -18.38 -21.00
N PHE A 394 17.98 -17.77 -21.69
CA PHE A 394 17.75 -16.49 -22.38
C PHE A 394 18.16 -16.49 -23.86
N CYS A 395 19.00 -17.43 -24.30
CA CYS A 395 19.48 -17.48 -25.67
C CYS A 395 18.36 -17.90 -26.63
N LYS A 396 17.87 -16.95 -27.43
CA LYS A 396 16.79 -17.18 -28.41
C LYS A 396 17.20 -18.23 -29.46
N GLU A 397 18.45 -18.20 -29.90
CA GLU A 397 19.01 -19.15 -30.87
C GLU A 397 19.07 -20.59 -30.33
N VAL A 398 19.39 -20.78 -29.04
CA VAL A 398 19.28 -22.11 -28.38
C VAL A 398 17.83 -22.57 -28.35
N LYS A 399 16.92 -21.63 -28.04
CA LYS A 399 15.50 -21.87 -27.92
C LYS A 399 14.79 -22.05 -29.27
N ASN A 400 15.43 -21.97 -30.43
CA ASN A 400 14.78 -22.28 -31.72
C ASN A 400 15.08 -23.72 -32.20
N CYS A 401 14.11 -24.41 -32.83
CA CYS A 401 14.33 -25.70 -33.54
C CYS A 401 15.29 -25.41 -34.69
N LYS A 402 16.43 -26.12 -34.74
CA LYS A 402 17.42 -25.96 -35.84
C LYS A 402 16.83 -26.28 -37.22
N ASN A 403 15.71 -27.02 -37.26
CA ASN A 403 15.10 -27.49 -38.52
C ASN A 403 14.00 -26.56 -39.04
N CYS A 404 13.25 -25.88 -38.18
CA CYS A 404 12.09 -25.07 -38.60
C CYS A 404 12.02 -23.70 -37.89
N ASN A 405 13.07 -23.33 -37.18
CA ASN A 405 13.23 -22.07 -36.44
C ASN A 405 12.13 -21.78 -35.39
N PHE A 406 11.34 -22.80 -35.01
CA PHE A 406 10.27 -22.67 -34.03
C PHE A 406 10.79 -22.59 -32.60
N TYR A 407 10.20 -21.73 -31.77
CA TYR A 407 10.59 -21.54 -30.37
C TYR A 407 10.25 -22.77 -29.48
N LYS A 408 11.28 -23.55 -29.11
CA LYS A 408 11.30 -24.80 -28.31
C LYS A 408 10.77 -24.70 -26.88
N ASN A 409 10.51 -23.51 -26.34
CA ASN A 409 9.93 -23.38 -25.00
C ASN A 409 8.45 -23.84 -24.94
N LYS A 410 7.89 -24.28 -26.07
CA LYS A 410 6.60 -24.97 -26.17
C LYS A 410 6.82 -26.39 -26.72
N LYS A 411 5.89 -27.32 -26.42
CA LYS A 411 5.84 -28.66 -27.03
C LYS A 411 5.85 -28.48 -28.55
N HIS A 412 6.94 -28.89 -29.19
CA HIS A 412 7.18 -28.62 -30.59
C HIS A 412 7.49 -29.92 -31.33
N VAL A 413 6.98 -30.02 -32.55
CA VAL A 413 7.16 -31.15 -33.45
C VAL A 413 7.60 -30.58 -34.80
N CYS A 414 8.83 -30.90 -35.26
CA CYS A 414 9.41 -30.29 -36.46
C CYS A 414 9.04 -31.05 -37.76
N LYS A 415 8.38 -32.22 -37.70
CA LYS A 415 8.04 -33.05 -38.88
C LYS A 415 6.55 -33.42 -38.91
N GLU A 416 5.99 -33.55 -40.12
CA GLU A 416 4.57 -33.89 -40.32
C GLU A 416 4.19 -35.26 -39.74
N ASN A 417 5.10 -36.24 -39.75
CA ASN A 417 4.86 -37.62 -39.27
C ASN A 417 5.38 -37.87 -37.84
N GLU A 418 5.48 -36.82 -37.02
CA GLU A 418 5.86 -36.92 -35.62
C GLU A 418 4.74 -36.39 -34.72
N ARG A 419 4.71 -36.81 -33.46
CA ARG A 419 3.79 -36.35 -32.42
C ARG A 419 4.51 -36.20 -31.09
N TRP A 420 3.95 -35.40 -30.18
CA TRP A 420 4.48 -35.29 -28.81
C TRP A 420 3.96 -36.42 -27.89
N CYS A 421 4.78 -37.42 -27.52
CA CYS A 421 4.35 -38.45 -26.54
C CYS A 421 4.36 -37.82 -25.13
N LYS A 422 3.17 -37.68 -24.52
CA LYS A 422 3.00 -37.19 -23.12
C LYS A 422 3.71 -38.08 -22.10
N ASN A 423 3.84 -39.38 -22.37
CA ASN A 423 4.48 -40.34 -21.46
C ASN A 423 6.01 -40.23 -21.46
N CYS A 424 6.61 -39.82 -22.58
CA CYS A 424 8.06 -39.69 -22.74
C CYS A 424 8.56 -38.25 -22.77
N SER A 425 7.66 -37.26 -22.80
CA SER A 425 7.96 -35.83 -22.89
C SER A 425 8.91 -35.46 -24.04
N LYS A 426 8.74 -36.09 -25.21
CA LYS A 426 9.55 -35.84 -26.42
C LYS A 426 8.74 -36.01 -27.72
N SER A 427 9.24 -35.44 -28.82
CA SER A 427 8.76 -35.73 -30.18
C SER A 427 9.11 -37.17 -30.54
N VAL A 428 8.15 -37.89 -31.09
CA VAL A 428 8.26 -39.30 -31.46
C VAL A 428 7.55 -39.52 -32.78
N ASP A 429 7.89 -40.59 -33.49
CA ASP A 429 7.17 -40.99 -34.70
C ASP A 429 5.69 -41.33 -34.39
N GLU A 430 4.84 -41.30 -35.42
CA GLU A 430 3.43 -41.69 -35.29
C GLU A 430 3.26 -43.11 -34.73
N THR A 431 4.16 -44.03 -35.07
CA THR A 431 4.10 -45.43 -34.63
C THR A 431 4.62 -45.67 -33.21
N HIS A 432 5.00 -44.61 -32.49
CA HIS A 432 5.60 -44.71 -31.17
C HIS A 432 4.63 -45.27 -30.12
N ARG A 433 4.98 -46.43 -29.55
CA ARG A 433 4.17 -47.18 -28.59
C ARG A 433 4.77 -47.17 -27.17
N CYS A 434 5.06 -45.97 -26.61
CA CYS A 434 5.59 -45.74 -25.25
C CYS A 434 4.76 -46.37 -24.11
N TYR A 435 3.53 -46.82 -24.39
CA TYR A 435 2.56 -47.31 -23.41
C TYR A 435 2.50 -48.85 -23.32
N ILE A 436 3.19 -49.58 -24.22
CA ILE A 436 3.21 -51.05 -24.18
C ILE A 436 4.27 -51.48 -23.14
N LYS A 437 3.81 -51.97 -21.98
CA LYS A 437 4.69 -52.59 -20.97
C LYS A 437 5.48 -53.73 -21.62
N LYS A 438 6.81 -53.72 -21.48
CA LYS A 438 7.65 -54.87 -21.86
C LYS A 438 7.19 -56.08 -21.04
N ILE A 439 6.77 -57.15 -21.72
CA ILE A 439 6.54 -58.44 -21.09
C ILE A 439 7.89 -58.89 -20.52
N LYS A 440 7.98 -59.07 -19.20
CA LYS A 440 9.15 -59.70 -18.58
C LYS A 440 9.27 -61.09 -19.20
N ARG A 441 10.35 -61.33 -19.96
CA ARG A 441 10.70 -62.69 -20.38
C ARG A 441 10.91 -63.51 -19.09
N ARG A 442 10.16 -64.60 -18.96
CA ARG A 442 10.27 -65.56 -17.86
C ARG A 442 11.63 -66.22 -17.88
#